data_AF-A0A964LJ99-F1
#
_entry.id   AF-A0A964LJ99-F1
#
_cell.length_a   1.000
_cell.length_b   1.000
_cell.length_c   1.000
_cell.angle_alpha   90.00
_cell.angle_beta   90.00
_cell.angle_gamma   90.00
#
_symmetry.space_group_name_H-M   'P 1'
#
loop_
_entity.id
_entity.type
_entity.pdbx_description
1 polymer ?
#
loop_
_entity_poly.entity_id
_entity_poly.type
_entity_poly.pdbx_seq_one_letter_code
_entity_poly.pdbx_strand_id
1 'polypeptide(L)'
;MEATPPDFWVPITMAPIVENRTDLFTPNQADMASVVARFRPGVSLTQAGKALEQWLRQTTADRPEADRVTGVQLESRATPNPFSAGTNLALMPIVVAFVMVLLTACANVASMMVARGVARQREIGIRLAIGAGRRRLIR
;
A
#
# COMPACT_ATOMS: atom_id res chain seq x y z
N MET A 1 -1.38 4.51 -10.27
CA MET A 1 -1.07 4.46 -11.71
C MET A 1 0.17 3.59 -11.85
N GLU A 2 -0.05 2.34 -12.24
CA GLU A 2 1.02 1.35 -12.43
C GLU A 2 2.03 1.92 -13.43
N ALA A 3 3.32 1.95 -13.08
CA ALA A 3 4.34 2.46 -13.99
C ALA A 3 4.62 1.42 -15.07
N THR A 4 3.73 1.30 -16.05
CA THR A 4 4.03 0.56 -17.29
C THR A 4 5.20 1.26 -17.98
N PRO A 5 6.27 0.53 -18.36
CA PRO A 5 7.33 1.13 -19.15
C PRO A 5 6.72 1.68 -20.45
N PRO A 6 7.06 2.92 -20.85
CA PRO A 6 6.49 3.51 -22.05
C PRO A 6 6.89 2.69 -23.28
N ASP A 7 5.92 2.39 -24.15
CA ASP A 7 6.15 1.64 -25.38
C ASP A 7 7.03 2.40 -26.38
N PHE A 8 7.00 3.74 -26.32
CA PHE A 8 7.82 4.61 -27.15
C PHE A 8 8.09 5.95 -26.47
N TRP A 9 9.16 6.63 -26.90
CA TRP A 9 9.55 7.95 -26.42
C TRP A 9 9.35 8.97 -27.54
N VAL A 10 8.75 10.11 -27.22
CA VAL A 10 8.60 11.26 -28.13
C VAL A 10 9.20 12.52 -27.51
N PRO A 11 9.70 13.46 -28.33
CA PRO A 11 10.08 14.78 -27.87
C PRO A 11 8.91 15.48 -27.16
N ILE A 12 9.19 16.19 -26.07
CA ILE A 12 8.18 16.94 -25.31
C ILE A 12 7.45 17.98 -26.16
N THR A 13 8.06 18.47 -27.24
CA THR A 13 7.46 19.38 -28.21
C THR A 13 6.32 18.75 -29.03
N MET A 14 6.20 17.42 -29.03
CA MET A 14 5.10 16.69 -29.68
C MET A 14 3.94 16.37 -28.72
N ALA A 15 4.02 16.78 -27.45
CA ALA A 15 2.95 16.59 -26.47
C ALA A 15 1.55 17.03 -26.95
N PRO A 16 1.35 18.19 -27.60
CA PRO A 16 0.01 18.58 -28.05
C PRO A 16 -0.55 17.69 -29.16
N ILE A 17 0.32 17.05 -29.94
CA ILE A 17 -0.06 16.17 -31.06
C ILE A 17 -0.43 14.78 -30.54
N VAL A 18 0.31 14.27 -29.55
CA VAL A 18 0.16 12.89 -29.05
C VAL A 18 -0.92 12.80 -27.97
N GLU A 19 -0.97 13.77 -27.05
CA GLU A 19 -1.81 13.70 -25.87
C GLU A 19 -3.08 14.57 -25.98
N ASN A 20 -3.23 15.33 -27.09
CA ASN A 20 -4.27 16.35 -27.29
C ASN A 20 -4.35 17.34 -26.09
N ARG A 21 -3.20 17.61 -25.46
CA ARG A 21 -3.07 18.51 -24.32
C ARG A 21 -2.60 19.89 -24.78
N THR A 22 -2.84 20.88 -23.93
CA THR A 22 -2.35 22.25 -24.10
C THR A 22 -0.82 22.27 -24.17
N ASP A 23 -0.30 23.21 -24.96
CA ASP A 23 1.14 23.36 -25.16
C ASP A 23 1.82 23.72 -23.83
N LEU A 24 2.72 22.83 -23.39
CA LEU A 24 3.49 22.92 -22.15
C LEU A 24 4.40 24.16 -22.10
N PHE A 25 4.69 24.78 -23.24
CA PHE A 25 5.51 25.99 -23.34
C PHE A 25 4.72 27.29 -23.23
N THR A 26 3.40 27.22 -23.06
CA THR A 26 2.55 28.41 -22.93
C THR A 26 2.67 29.00 -21.52
N PRO A 27 2.95 30.31 -21.35
CA PRO A 27 3.26 30.93 -20.06
C PRO A 27 2.21 30.83 -18.95
N ASN A 28 0.99 30.38 -19.26
CA ASN A 28 -0.16 30.45 -18.36
C ASN A 28 -0.90 29.11 -18.17
N GLN A 29 -0.38 28.01 -18.75
CA GLN A 29 -1.03 26.69 -18.73
C GLN A 29 -0.04 25.52 -18.71
N ALA A 30 1.15 25.72 -18.13
CA ALA A 30 2.09 24.63 -17.90
C ALA A 30 1.52 23.70 -16.80
N ASP A 31 0.58 22.85 -17.20
CA ASP A 31 -0.03 21.87 -16.34
C ASP A 31 0.95 20.70 -16.10
N MET A 32 0.76 19.99 -14.99
CA MET A 32 1.71 19.05 -14.36
C MET A 32 2.58 18.24 -15.33
N ALA A 33 3.84 18.65 -15.50
CA ALA A 33 4.87 17.83 -16.13
C ALA A 33 5.47 16.84 -15.11
N SER A 34 5.40 15.54 -15.39
CA SER A 34 6.12 14.53 -14.60
C SER A 34 7.57 14.47 -15.05
N VAL A 35 8.50 14.85 -14.18
CA VAL A 35 9.93 14.84 -14.47
C VAL A 35 10.59 13.67 -13.76
N VAL A 36 11.29 12.82 -14.52
CA VAL A 36 12.14 11.75 -13.98
C VAL A 36 13.60 12.18 -14.13
N ALA A 37 14.33 12.19 -13.03
CA ALA A 37 15.74 12.55 -13.00
C ALA A 37 16.60 11.38 -12.50
N ARG A 38 17.79 11.24 -13.07
CA ARG A 38 18.81 10.30 -12.58
C ARG A 38 19.80 11.05 -11.69
N PHE A 39 19.88 10.66 -10.43
CA PHE A 39 20.85 11.22 -9.49
C PHE A 39 22.25 10.65 -9.72
N ARG A 40 23.28 11.42 -9.32
CA ARG A 40 24.66 10.91 -9.29
C ARG A 40 24.77 9.75 -8.28
N PRO A 41 25.67 8.78 -8.52
CA PRO A 41 25.93 7.71 -7.54
C PRO A 41 26.26 8.30 -6.16
N GLY A 42 25.65 7.75 -5.10
CA GLY A 42 25.90 8.16 -3.71
C GLY A 42 25.01 9.31 -3.18
N VAL A 43 24.15 9.92 -4.01
CA VAL A 43 23.19 10.93 -3.53
C VAL A 43 21.95 10.25 -2.97
N SER A 44 21.61 10.53 -1.71
CA SER A 44 20.36 10.02 -1.11
C SER A 44 19.14 10.83 -1.59
N LEU A 45 17.97 10.18 -1.62
CA LEU A 45 16.70 10.84 -1.96
C LEU A 45 16.41 12.03 -1.04
N THR A 46 16.73 11.90 0.24
CA THR A 46 16.53 12.97 1.23
C THR A 46 17.42 14.18 0.93
N GLN A 47 18.67 13.96 0.53
CA GLN A 47 19.58 15.05 0.17
C GLN A 47 19.15 15.73 -1.13
N ALA A 48 18.74 14.95 -2.15
CA ALA A 48 18.20 15.48 -3.38
C ALA A 48 16.91 16.29 -3.14
N GLY A 49 16.03 15.80 -2.27
CA GLY A 49 14.77 16.46 -1.91
C GLY A 49 15.00 17.82 -1.29
N LYS A 50 15.89 17.93 -0.30
CA LYS A 50 16.23 19.22 0.33
C LYS A 50 16.84 20.22 -0.66
N ALA A 51 17.78 19.76 -1.49
CA ALA A 51 18.42 20.62 -2.48
C ALA A 51 17.40 21.14 -3.53
N LEU A 52 16.51 20.26 -3.98
CA LEU A 52 15.46 20.61 -4.94
C LEU A 52 14.41 21.54 -4.32
N GLU A 53 14.01 21.28 -3.08
CA GLU A 53 13.09 22.14 -2.34
C GLU A 53 13.66 23.55 -2.16
N GLN A 54 14.93 23.66 -1.79
CA GLN A 54 15.61 24.96 -1.69
C GLN A 54 15.63 25.69 -3.04
N TRP A 55 16.00 25.00 -4.11
CA TRP A 55 16.05 25.59 -5.45
C TRP A 55 14.66 26.04 -5.94
N LEU A 56 13.63 25.24 -5.69
CA LEU A 56 12.24 25.58 -6.05
C LEU A 56 11.73 26.76 -5.24
N ARG A 57 11.98 26.82 -3.93
CA ARG A 57 11.61 27.97 -3.09
C ARG A 57 12.25 29.27 -3.58
N GLN A 58 13.50 29.23 -4.03
CA GLN A 58 14.19 30.39 -4.60
C GLN A 58 13.64 30.77 -5.98
N THR A 59 13.39 29.79 -6.84
CA THR A 59 12.98 30.01 -8.24
C THR A 59 11.51 30.39 -8.37
N THR A 60 10.65 30.00 -7.41
CA THR A 60 9.23 30.38 -7.36
C THR A 60 8.94 31.53 -6.38
N ALA A 61 9.97 32.17 -5.82
CA ALA A 61 9.78 33.30 -4.90
C ALA A 61 9.02 34.48 -5.56
N ASP A 62 9.30 34.71 -6.85
CA ASP A 62 8.70 35.78 -7.66
C ASP A 62 7.30 35.44 -8.18
N ARG A 63 6.80 34.22 -7.92
CA ARG A 63 5.46 33.78 -8.34
C ARG A 63 4.38 34.15 -7.30
N PRO A 64 3.11 34.26 -7.74
CA PRO A 64 1.96 34.41 -6.84
C PRO A 64 1.98 33.32 -5.76
N GLU A 65 1.47 33.65 -4.57
CA GLU A 65 1.54 32.75 -3.41
C GLU A 65 0.87 31.39 -3.66
N ALA A 66 -0.15 31.36 -4.52
CA ALA A 66 -0.82 30.14 -4.97
C ALA A 66 0.07 29.18 -5.79
N ASP A 67 1.10 29.69 -6.45
CA ASP A 67 2.02 28.92 -7.32
C ASP A 67 3.38 28.66 -6.64
N ARG A 68 3.52 29.04 -5.36
CA ARG A 68 4.75 28.80 -4.60
C ARG A 68 4.83 27.34 -4.17
N VAL A 69 5.96 26.72 -4.46
CA VAL A 69 6.22 25.35 -4.03
C VAL A 69 6.51 25.32 -2.54
N THR A 70 5.62 24.69 -1.77
CA THR A 70 5.72 24.57 -0.30
C THR A 70 6.37 23.27 0.16
N GLY A 71 6.49 22.27 -0.72
CA GLY A 71 7.14 21.00 -0.44
C GLY A 71 7.40 20.19 -1.72
N VAL A 72 8.35 19.27 -1.64
CA VAL A 72 8.72 18.39 -2.74
C VAL A 72 8.69 16.95 -2.26
N GLN A 73 7.92 16.11 -2.95
CA GLN A 73 7.90 14.68 -2.69
C GLN A 73 8.63 13.97 -3.82
N LEU A 74 9.79 13.39 -3.51
CA LEU A 74 10.56 12.58 -4.44
C LEU A 74 10.21 11.11 -4.23
N GLU A 75 9.75 10.45 -5.29
CA GLU A 75 9.55 9.01 -5.30
C GLU A 75 10.65 8.32 -6.11
N SER A 76 11.24 7.26 -5.54
CA SER A 76 12.18 6.43 -6.28
C SER A 76 11.43 5.63 -7.35
N ARG A 77 11.79 5.85 -8.61
CA ARG A 77 11.37 4.99 -9.72
C ARG A 77 12.35 3.83 -9.97
N ALA A 78 13.45 3.73 -9.21
CA ALA A 78 14.47 2.70 -9.39
C ALA A 78 14.00 1.30 -8.98
N THR A 79 13.03 1.23 -8.06
CA THR A 79 12.41 -0.03 -7.63
C THR A 79 10.91 0.12 -7.81
N PRO A 80 10.26 -0.68 -8.67
CA PRO A 80 8.81 -0.79 -8.66
C PRO A 80 8.41 -1.31 -7.27
N ASN A 81 7.87 -0.44 -6.43
CA ASN A 81 7.25 -0.86 -5.19
C ASN A 81 5.76 -1.08 -5.48
N PRO A 82 5.30 -2.33 -5.67
CA PRO A 82 3.87 -2.59 -5.88
C PRO A 82 3.04 -2.21 -4.65
N PHE A 83 3.66 -2.08 -3.47
CA PHE A 83 3.01 -1.74 -2.21
C PHE A 83 3.13 -0.24 -1.91
N SER A 84 2.53 0.58 -2.77
CA SER A 84 2.28 1.98 -2.42
C SER A 84 1.31 2.06 -1.22
N ALA A 85 1.37 3.15 -0.44
CA ALA A 85 0.43 3.35 0.67
C ALA A 85 -1.05 3.26 0.22
N GLY A 86 -1.34 3.73 -1.01
CA GLY A 86 -2.66 3.60 -1.63
C GLY A 86 -3.05 2.16 -1.96
N THR A 87 -2.12 1.36 -2.49
CA THR A 87 -2.34 -0.08 -2.75
C THR A 87 -2.63 -0.85 -1.48
N ASN A 88 -1.88 -0.58 -0.41
CA ASN A 88 -2.09 -1.24 0.89
C ASN A 88 -3.46 -0.89 1.50
N LEU A 89 -3.89 0.37 1.36
CA LEU A 89 -5.20 0.79 1.84
C LEU A 89 -6.34 0.16 1.03
N ALA A 90 -6.14 -0.08 -0.27
CA ALA A 90 -7.11 -0.78 -1.11
C ALA A 90 -7.21 -2.29 -0.78
N LEU A 91 -6.13 -2.92 -0.29
CA LEU A 91 -6.09 -4.34 0.08
C LEU A 91 -6.65 -4.63 1.48
N MET A 92 -6.61 -3.64 2.38
CA MET A 92 -7.14 -3.71 3.75
C MET A 92 -8.54 -4.35 3.86
N PRO A 93 -9.57 -3.94 3.12
CA PRO A 93 -10.92 -4.53 3.24
C PRO A 93 -10.94 -6.02 2.88
N ILE A 94 -10.13 -6.48 1.92
CA ILE A 94 -10.05 -7.89 1.53
C ILE A 94 -9.45 -8.72 2.67
N VAL A 95 -8.37 -8.22 3.29
CA VAL A 95 -7.72 -8.89 4.42
C VAL A 95 -8.67 -8.97 5.62
N VAL A 96 -9.38 -7.88 5.92
CA VAL A 96 -10.36 -7.85 7.01
C VAL A 96 -11.48 -8.86 6.75
N ALA A 97 -12.04 -8.90 5.54
CA ALA A 97 -13.07 -9.87 5.18
C ALA A 97 -12.56 -11.31 5.33
N PHE A 98 -11.34 -11.59 4.88
CA PHE A 98 -10.73 -12.92 5.02
C PHE A 98 -10.58 -13.34 6.48
N VAL A 99 -10.09 -12.46 7.35
CA VAL A 99 -9.95 -12.72 8.79
C VAL A 99 -11.32 -12.95 9.44
N MET A 100 -12.34 -12.17 9.05
CA MET A 100 -13.71 -12.33 9.54
C MET A 100 -14.27 -13.72 9.19
N VAL A 101 -14.08 -14.16 7.94
CA VAL A 101 -14.53 -15.49 7.48
C VAL A 101 -13.78 -16.61 8.20
N LEU A 102 -12.48 -16.47 8.40
CA LEU A 102 -11.69 -17.45 9.15
C LEU A 102 -12.17 -17.56 10.61
N LEU A 103 -12.47 -16.42 11.26
CA LEU A 103 -13.00 -16.36 12.62
C LEU A 103 -14.36 -17.07 12.73
N THR A 104 -15.27 -16.87 11.78
CA THR A 104 -16.58 -17.55 11.82
C THR A 104 -16.44 -19.06 11.64
N ALA A 105 -15.56 -19.51 10.72
CA ALA A 105 -15.25 -20.93 10.58
C ALA A 105 -14.67 -21.52 11.88
N CYS A 106 -13.72 -20.83 12.51
CA CYS A 106 -13.14 -21.26 13.78
C CYS A 106 -14.17 -21.32 14.91
N ALA A 107 -15.06 -20.32 15.03
CA ALA A 107 -16.12 -20.31 16.02
C ALA A 107 -17.10 -21.49 15.85
N ASN A 108 -17.42 -21.85 14.60
CA ASN A 108 -18.26 -23.00 14.30
C ASN A 108 -17.60 -24.32 14.70
N VAL A 109 -16.31 -24.48 14.42
CA VAL A 109 -15.55 -25.68 14.84
C VAL A 109 -15.47 -25.78 16.37
N ALA A 110 -15.21 -24.66 17.05
CA ALA A 110 -15.19 -24.62 18.51
C ALA A 110 -16.54 -25.03 19.10
N SER A 111 -17.65 -24.54 18.53
CA SER A 111 -19.00 -24.89 18.95
C SER A 111 -19.28 -26.38 18.78
N MET A 112 -18.84 -27.00 17.68
CA MET A 112 -18.92 -28.44 17.49
C MET A 112 -18.08 -29.24 18.49
N MET A 113 -16.86 -28.79 18.79
CA MET A 113 -16.00 -29.44 19.79
C MET A 113 -16.63 -29.40 21.18
N VAL A 114 -17.22 -28.27 21.57
CA VAL A 114 -17.94 -28.14 22.85
C VAL A 114 -19.14 -29.09 22.89
N ALA A 115 -19.96 -29.15 21.84
CA ALA A 115 -21.10 -30.08 21.78
C ALA A 115 -20.68 -31.55 21.90
N ARG A 116 -19.57 -31.95 21.25
CA ARG A 116 -18.99 -33.31 21.37
C ARG A 116 -18.46 -33.59 22.79
N GLY A 117 -17.87 -32.59 23.44
CA GLY A 117 -17.42 -32.68 24.83
C GLY A 117 -18.58 -32.93 25.79
N VAL A 118 -19.68 -32.18 25.64
CA VAL A 118 -20.90 -32.36 26.44
C VAL A 118 -21.53 -33.74 26.21
N ALA A 119 -21.57 -34.22 24.96
CA ALA A 119 -22.09 -35.56 24.66
C ALA A 119 -21.27 -36.69 25.34
N ARG A 120 -19.94 -36.52 25.46
CA ARG A 120 -19.05 -37.48 26.16
C ARG A 120 -19.05 -37.33 27.68
N GLN A 121 -19.68 -36.29 28.22
CA GLN A 121 -19.61 -35.96 29.65
C GLN A 121 -20.22 -37.07 30.53
N ARG A 122 -21.28 -37.73 30.07
CA ARG A 122 -21.91 -38.86 30.77
C ARG A 122 -21.02 -40.11 30.79
N GLU A 123 -20.38 -40.42 29.66
CA GLU A 123 -19.43 -41.53 29.53
C GLU A 123 -18.19 -41.31 30.41
N ILE A 124 -17.66 -40.09 30.42
CA ILE A 124 -16.55 -39.66 31.26
C ILE A 124 -16.92 -39.79 32.75
N GLY A 125 -18.12 -39.36 33.15
CA GLY A 125 -18.61 -39.50 34.53
C GLY A 125 -18.72 -40.96 34.99
N ILE A 126 -19.22 -41.85 34.14
CA ILE A 126 -19.29 -43.29 34.44
C ILE A 126 -17.89 -43.90 34.57
N ARG A 127 -16.95 -43.56 33.66
CA ARG A 127 -15.57 -44.04 33.73
C ARG A 127 -14.83 -43.54 34.98
N LEU A 128 -15.09 -42.30 35.39
CA LEU A 128 -14.56 -41.75 36.65
C LEU A 128 -15.11 -42.49 37.86
N ALA A 129 -16.40 -42.83 37.89
CA ALA A 129 -17.01 -43.58 38.97
C ALA A 129 -16.45 -45.01 39.11
N ILE A 130 -15.97 -45.60 38.00
CA ILE A 130 -15.29 -46.91 37.98
C ILE A 130 -13.77 -46.77 38.24
N GLY A 131 -13.26 -45.55 38.50
CA GLY A 131 -11.87 -45.31 38.92
C GLY A 131 -10.88 -45.04 37.78
N ALA A 132 -11.32 -44.68 36.58
CA ALA A 132 -10.41 -44.33 35.48
C ALA A 132 -9.65 -43.03 35.77
N GLY A 133 -8.31 -43.08 35.78
CA GLY A 133 -7.45 -41.91 35.99
C GLY A 133 -7.48 -40.91 34.83
N ARG A 134 -7.29 -39.61 35.13
CA ARG A 134 -7.37 -38.48 34.16
C ARG A 134 -6.55 -38.66 32.87
N ARG A 135 -5.38 -39.30 32.95
CA ARG A 135 -4.52 -39.60 31.77
C ARG A 135 -5.15 -40.56 30.76
N ARG A 136 -6.08 -41.41 31.20
CA ARG A 136 -6.81 -42.38 30.35
C ARG A 136 -8.09 -41.80 29.74
N LEU A 137 -8.52 -40.62 30.21
CA LEU A 137 -9.71 -39.91 29.73
C LEU A 137 -9.39 -38.84 28.67
N ILE A 138 -8.17 -38.30 28.68
CA ILE A 138 -7.70 -37.26 27.75
C ILE A 138 -7.15 -37.89 26.45
N ARG A 139 -6.74 -39.16 26.49
CA ARG A 139 -6.33 -39.95 25.32
C ARG A 139 -7.54 -40.54 24.62
#